data_AF-A0A935S9N8-F1
#
_entry.id   AF-A0A935S9N8-F1
#
_cell.length_a   1.000
_cell.length_b   1.000
_cell.length_c   1.000
_cell.angle_alpha   90.00
_cell.angle_beta   90.00
_cell.angle_gamma   90.00
#
_symmetry.space_group_name_H-M   'P 1'
#
loop_
_entity.id
_entity.type
_entity.pdbx_description
1 polymer ?
#
loop_
_entity_poly.entity_id
_entity_poly.type
_entity_poly.pdbx_seq_one_letter_code
_entity_poly.pdbx_strand_id
1 'polypeptide(L)'
;MRNFDTKNGLPSNEVYYLLSDSKGYIWICTDAGLVKYNGNTFKQFNSANGLPDNTIFQVKEDRFGRIWYVSYAGKIGIYPTTAFLL
;
A
#
# COMPACT_ATOMS: atom_id res chain seq x y z
N MET A 1 20.70 3.11 -10.68
CA MET A 1 19.58 3.80 -10.00
C MET A 1 18.32 3.55 -10.81
N ARG A 2 17.21 3.13 -10.17
CA ARG A 2 15.92 2.89 -10.84
C ARG A 2 14.91 3.88 -10.26
N ASN A 3 14.21 4.60 -11.12
CA ASN A 3 13.19 5.57 -10.74
C ASN A 3 11.81 5.05 -11.16
N PHE A 4 10.80 5.40 -10.39
CA PHE A 4 9.41 5.05 -10.67
C PHE A 4 8.55 6.30 -10.53
N ASP A 5 7.63 6.45 -11.48
CA ASP A 5 6.65 7.52 -11.58
C ASP A 5 5.39 6.94 -12.25
N THR A 6 4.44 7.80 -12.58
CA THR A 6 3.23 7.43 -13.32
C THR A 6 3.46 6.82 -14.69
N LYS A 7 4.62 7.01 -15.31
CA LYS A 7 4.98 6.36 -16.58
C LYS A 7 5.48 4.93 -16.39
N ASN A 8 5.88 4.57 -15.17
CA ASN A 8 6.49 3.28 -14.82
C ASN A 8 5.61 2.43 -13.89
N GLY A 9 4.31 2.72 -13.83
CA GLY A 9 3.30 1.89 -13.16
C GLY A 9 2.96 2.29 -11.71
N LEU A 10 3.63 3.29 -11.14
CA LEU A 10 3.19 3.87 -9.87
C LEU A 10 1.93 4.72 -10.14
N PRO A 11 0.82 4.56 -9.41
CA PRO A 11 -0.42 5.24 -9.76
C PRO A 11 -0.42 6.75 -9.47
N SER A 12 0.55 7.25 -8.70
CA SER A 12 0.72 8.68 -8.42
C SER A 12 2.18 9.01 -8.12
N ASN A 13 2.57 10.25 -8.41
CA ASN A 13 3.86 10.81 -8.02
C ASN A 13 3.85 11.43 -6.61
N GLU A 14 2.66 11.61 -6.01
CA GLU A 14 2.50 12.10 -4.64
C GLU A 14 2.60 10.91 -3.67
N VAL A 15 3.81 10.67 -3.16
CA VAL A 15 4.12 9.59 -2.21
C VAL A 15 4.32 10.17 -0.82
N TYR A 16 3.54 9.69 0.15
CA TYR A 16 3.58 10.19 1.52
C TYR A 16 4.42 9.32 2.46
N TYR A 17 4.39 8.00 2.27
CA TYR A 17 5.03 7.08 3.19
C TYR A 17 5.37 5.73 2.54
N LEU A 18 6.42 5.08 3.03
CA LEU A 18 6.89 3.77 2.61
C LEU A 18 7.09 2.85 3.82
N LEU A 19 6.77 1.57 3.66
CA LEU A 19 7.08 0.52 4.62
C LEU A 19 7.54 -0.73 3.87
N SER A 20 8.71 -1.26 4.23
CA SER A 20 9.04 -2.65 3.90
C SER A 20 8.39 -3.57 4.92
N ASP A 21 7.61 -4.54 4.46
CA ASP A 21 7.05 -5.56 5.34
C ASP A 21 8.02 -6.72 5.57
N SER A 22 7.70 -7.58 6.53
CA SER A 22 8.47 -8.77 6.91
C SER A 22 8.60 -9.81 5.79
N LYS A 23 7.80 -9.70 4.73
CA LYS A 23 7.80 -10.59 3.55
C LYS A 23 8.59 -10.00 2.38
N GLY A 24 9.19 -8.82 2.55
CA GLY A 24 9.99 -8.14 1.53
C GLY A 24 9.17 -7.36 0.50
N TYR A 25 7.87 -7.16 0.71
CA TYR A 25 7.09 -6.23 -0.11
C TYR A 25 7.27 -4.81 0.39
N ILE A 26 7.21 -3.85 -0.53
CA ILE A 26 7.16 -2.42 -0.20
C ILE A 26 5.71 -1.96 -0.31
N TRP A 27 5.20 -1.39 0.78
CA TRP A 27 3.92 -0.71 0.84
C TRP A 27 4.14 0.79 0.66
N ILE A 28 3.42 1.39 -0.27
CA ILE A 28 3.58 2.78 -0.70
C ILE A 28 2.25 3.49 -0.53
N CYS A 29 2.24 4.52 0.30
CA CYS A 29 1.06 5.34 0.57
C CYS A 29 1.07 6.54 -0.38
N THR A 30 0.01 6.71 -1.17
CA THR A 30 -0.12 7.81 -2.13
C THR A 30 -1.47 8.51 -2.00
N ASP A 31 -1.68 9.59 -2.75
CA ASP A 31 -2.98 10.26 -2.89
C ASP A 31 -3.98 9.49 -3.77
N ALA A 32 -3.48 8.51 -4.53
CA ALA A 32 -4.25 7.67 -5.44
C ALA A 32 -4.44 6.23 -4.92
N GLY A 33 -3.95 5.89 -3.73
CA GLY A 33 -4.25 4.62 -3.08
C GLY A 33 -3.11 4.08 -2.22
N LEU A 34 -3.31 2.85 -1.74
CA LEU A 34 -2.25 2.04 -1.17
C LEU A 34 -1.67 1.14 -2.25
N VAL A 35 -0.35 1.11 -2.40
CA VAL A 35 0.32 0.30 -3.42
C VAL A 35 1.22 -0.73 -2.76
N LYS A 36 1.15 -1.97 -3.22
CA LYS A 36 2.05 -3.05 -2.84
C LYS A 36 3.00 -3.36 -3.99
N TYR A 37 4.29 -3.29 -3.74
CA TYR A 37 5.34 -3.56 -4.70
C TYR A 37 6.15 -4.79 -4.28
N ASN A 38 6.43 -5.69 -5.23
CA ASN A 38 7.15 -6.95 -4.98
C ASN A 38 8.58 -6.97 -5.54
N GLY A 39 9.12 -5.81 -5.98
CA GLY A 39 10.40 -5.73 -6.69
C GLY A 39 10.26 -5.73 -8.22
N ASN A 40 9.09 -6.11 -8.75
CA ASN A 40 8.83 -6.18 -10.19
C ASN A 40 7.56 -5.44 -10.60
N THR A 41 6.45 -5.65 -9.89
CA THR A 41 5.11 -5.13 -10.25
C THR A 41 4.47 -4.36 -9.09
N PHE A 42 3.68 -3.35 -9.45
CA PHE A 42 2.85 -2.57 -8.54
C PHE A 42 1.42 -3.11 -8.54
N LYS A 43 0.87 -3.34 -7.36
CA LYS A 43 -0.56 -3.62 -7.17
C LYS A 43 -1.19 -2.48 -6.39
N GLN A 44 -2.10 -1.75 -7.03
CA GLN A 44 -2.84 -0.66 -6.41
C GLN A 44 -4.11 -1.17 -5.74
N PHE A 45 -4.37 -0.63 -4.56
CA PHE A 45 -5.65 -0.64 -3.89
C PHE A 45 -6.16 0.81 -3.84
N ASN A 46 -7.43 1.03 -4.17
CA ASN A 46 -8.15 2.31 -4.15
C ASN A 46 -9.65 2.06 -3.94
N SER A 47 -10.46 3.11 -4.02
CA SER A 47 -11.90 3.05 -3.77
C SER A 47 -12.67 2.14 -4.73
N ALA A 48 -12.17 1.96 -5.95
CA ALA A 48 -12.77 1.05 -6.92
C ALA A 48 -12.61 -0.43 -6.51
N ASN A 49 -11.73 -0.74 -5.56
CA ASN A 49 -11.46 -2.11 -5.10
C ASN A 49 -11.45 -2.23 -3.56
N GLY A 50 -12.20 -1.35 -2.89
CA GLY A 50 -12.64 -1.56 -1.50
C GLY A 50 -11.94 -0.71 -0.45
N LEU A 51 -10.98 0.16 -0.82
CA LEU A 51 -10.47 1.16 0.11
C LEU A 51 -11.51 2.26 0.35
N PRO A 52 -11.75 2.68 1.58
CA PRO A 52 -12.79 3.66 1.86
C PRO A 52 -12.37 5.11 1.54
N ASP A 53 -11.13 5.33 1.09
CA ASP A 53 -10.51 6.60 0.72
C ASP A 53 -9.24 6.29 -0.13
N ASN A 54 -8.94 7.14 -1.10
CA ASN A 54 -7.79 6.99 -1.99
C ASN A 54 -6.52 7.61 -1.41
N THR A 55 -6.62 8.60 -0.53
CA THR A 55 -5.44 9.22 0.05
C THR A 55 -5.03 8.47 1.31
N ILE A 56 -3.87 7.83 1.26
CA ILE A 56 -3.31 7.05 2.36
C ILE A 56 -2.06 7.74 2.85
N PHE A 57 -1.95 7.95 4.16
CA PHE A 57 -0.81 8.68 4.72
C PHE A 57 0.22 7.81 5.40
N GLN A 58 -0.21 6.70 5.99
CA GLN A 58 0.69 5.85 6.75
C GLN A 58 0.22 4.41 6.76
N VAL A 59 1.20 3.52 6.82
CA VAL A 59 1.01 2.09 7.07
C VAL A 59 1.91 1.62 8.19
N LYS A 60 1.47 0.57 8.90
CA LYS A 60 2.26 -0.18 9.89
C LYS A 60 1.99 -1.67 9.75
N GLU A 61 3.04 -2.46 9.85
CA GLU A 61 2.92 -3.91 9.99
C GLU A 61 2.83 -4.26 11.47
N ASP A 62 1.90 -5.14 11.84
CA ASP A 62 1.82 -5.69 13.18
C ASP A 62 2.59 -7.02 13.32
N ARG A 63 2.68 -7.54 14.55
CA ARG A 63 3.39 -8.80 14.84
C ARG A 63 2.82 -10.04 14.13
N PHE A 64 1.63 -9.95 13.54
CA PHE A 64 1.01 -11.03 12.77
C PHE A 64 1.23 -10.85 11.26
N GLY A 65 2.00 -9.83 10.85
CA GLY A 65 2.28 -9.49 9.46
C GLY A 65 1.13 -8.76 8.76
N ARG A 66 0.10 -8.31 9.49
CA ARG A 66 -1.04 -7.60 8.90
C ARG A 66 -0.66 -6.14 8.72
N ILE A 67 -1.16 -5.54 7.64
CA ILE A 67 -0.83 -4.16 7.30
C ILE A 67 -2.00 -3.26 7.67
N TRP A 68 -1.78 -2.46 8.70
CA TRP A 68 -2.68 -1.39 9.11
C TRP A 68 -2.40 -0.15 8.30
N TYR A 69 -3.44 0.57 7.89
CA TYR A 69 -3.31 1.84 7.19
C TYR A 69 -4.28 2.87 7.75
N VAL A 70 -3.93 4.15 7.58
CA VAL A 70 -4.80 5.29 7.88
C VAL A 70 -4.93 6.19 6.65
N SER A 71 -6.17 6.58 6.35
CA SER A 71 -6.48 7.48 5.24
C SER A 71 -6.53 8.94 5.67
N TYR A 72 -6.55 9.83 4.69
CA TYR A 72 -6.73 11.27 4.89
C TYR A 72 -8.02 11.58 5.66
N ALA A 73 -9.13 10.94 5.29
CA ALA A 73 -10.42 11.09 5.95
C ALA A 73 -10.51 10.47 7.36
N GLY A 74 -9.37 10.08 7.97
CA GLY A 74 -9.32 9.52 9.32
C GLY A 74 -9.82 8.07 9.40
N LYS A 75 -9.97 7.37 8.27
CA LYS A 75 -10.42 5.97 8.25
C LYS A 75 -9.22 5.05 8.45
N ILE A 76 -9.38 4.05 9.33
CA ILE A 76 -8.38 3.02 9.58
C ILE A 76 -8.86 1.72 8.94
N GLY A 77 -7.95 1.00 8.29
CA GLY A 77 -8.25 -0.33 7.77
C GLY A 77 -7.06 -1.28 7.88
N ILE A 78 -7.32 -2.54 7.53
CA ILE A 78 -6.36 -3.63 7.65
C ILE A 78 -6.33 -4.46 6.37
N TYR A 79 -5.13 -4.70 5.84
CA TYR A 79 -4.89 -5.73 4.84
C TYR A 79 -4.41 -7.01 5.55
N PRO A 80 -5.19 -8.10 5.48
CA PRO A 80 -4.85 -9.33 6.19
C PRO A 80 -3.62 -9.98 5.56
N THR A 81 -2.84 -10.69 6.37
CA THR A 81 -1.91 -11.68 5.84
C THR A 81 -2.73 -12.75 5.13
N THR A 82 -2.40 -13.05 3.87
CA THR A 82 -2.88 -14.29 3.24
C THR A 82 -2.30 -15.46 4.05
N ALA A 83 -3.10 -16.00 4.97
CA ALA A 83 -2.92 -17.36 5.44
C ALA A 83 -3.56 -18.23 4.36
N PHE A 84 -2.76 -18.98 3.63
CA PHE A 84 -3.31 -20.09 2.86
C PHE A 84 -3.93 -21.04 3.88
N LEU A 85 -5.26 -21.15 3.88
CA LEU A 85 -5.90 -22.36 4.34
C LEU A 85 -5.77 -23.37 3.19
N LEU A 86 -5.19 -24.53 3.52
CA LEU A 86 -5.28 -25.74 2.73
C LEU A 86 -6.74 -26.12 2.48
#